data_AF-A0A0C3QAT6-F1
#
_entry.id   AF-A0A0C3QAT6-F1
#
_cell.length_a   1.000
_cell.length_b   1.000
_cell.length_c   1.000
_cell.angle_alpha   90.00
_cell.angle_beta   90.00
_cell.angle_gamma   90.00
#
_symmetry.space_group_name_H-M   'P 1'
#
loop_
_entity.id
_entity.type
_entity.pdbx_description
1 polymer ?
#
loop_
_entity_poly.entity_id
_entity_poly.type
_entity_poly.pdbx_seq_one_letter_code
_entity_poly.pdbx_strand_id
1 'polypeptide(L)'
;AEAAWIVSNIASGTSEQTSTVVEAGAIPKLVAMFPTDVSDVQENALWALGNIGGDSERFRDMVVEAGGIKPPLDVLDAPANYTEKVRNTASWVLTCYLTPRRAEFGLDVTSKMIPILAKFLRGPEDLEISWETQGYAVKALDQICANEAAAELTIKTGILSRLVELCTKGDTDLRYNAI
;
A
#
# COMPACT_ATOMS: atom_id res chain seq x y z
N ALA A 1 5.12 7.78 -20.91
CA ALA A 1 5.46 7.12 -19.63
C ALA A 1 6.53 7.90 -18.84
N GLU A 2 7.43 8.56 -19.56
CA GLU A 2 8.61 9.29 -19.12
C GLU A 2 8.29 10.47 -18.17
N ALA A 3 7.19 11.19 -18.41
CA ALA A 3 6.79 12.28 -17.52
C ALA A 3 6.42 11.79 -16.11
N ALA A 4 5.68 10.68 -16.00
CA ALA A 4 5.35 10.08 -14.70
C ALA A 4 6.60 9.55 -13.99
N TRP A 5 7.54 8.97 -14.75
CA TRP A 5 8.84 8.52 -14.23
C TRP A 5 9.72 9.67 -13.71
N ILE A 6 9.76 10.80 -14.41
CA ILE A 6 10.49 11.99 -13.93
C ILE A 6 9.86 12.51 -12.64
N VAL A 7 8.52 12.59 -12.58
CA VAL A 7 7.80 13.02 -11.38
C VAL A 7 8.05 12.08 -10.20
N SER A 8 8.05 10.77 -10.41
CA SER A 8 8.30 9.79 -9.35
C SER A 8 9.71 9.92 -8.78
N ASN A 9 10.71 10.18 -9.63
CA ASN A 9 12.09 10.39 -9.20
C ASN A 9 12.26 11.67 -8.36
N ILE A 10 11.58 12.75 -8.73
CA ILE A 10 11.62 14.00 -7.96
C ILE A 10 10.91 13.80 -6.61
N ALA A 11 9.78 13.10 -6.60
CA ALA A 11 9.03 12.79 -5.38
C ALA A 11 9.79 11.87 -4.40
N SER A 12 10.72 11.03 -4.88
CA SER A 12 11.56 10.19 -4.04
C SER A 12 12.81 10.90 -3.48
N GLY A 13 12.95 12.19 -3.73
CA GLY A 13 14.10 12.99 -3.34
C GLY A 13 13.99 13.57 -1.93
N THR A 14 14.31 14.85 -1.78
CA THR A 14 14.15 15.59 -0.52
C THR A 14 12.72 16.05 -0.31
N SER A 15 12.33 16.35 0.92
CA SER A 15 10.99 16.88 1.23
C SER A 15 10.67 18.19 0.49
N GLU A 16 11.68 19.00 0.16
CA GLU A 16 11.52 20.20 -0.69
C GLU A 16 11.16 19.84 -2.15
N GLN A 17 11.79 18.80 -2.69
CA GLN A 17 11.48 18.28 -4.02
C GLN A 17 10.06 17.68 -4.04
N THR A 18 9.69 16.94 -3.01
CA THR A 18 8.33 16.42 -2.82
C THR A 18 7.30 17.55 -2.74
N SER A 19 7.57 18.60 -1.96
CA SER A 19 6.70 19.78 -1.88
C SER A 19 6.48 20.42 -3.24
N THR A 20 7.55 20.59 -4.03
CA THR A 20 7.47 21.16 -5.39
C THR A 20 6.55 20.33 -6.29
N VAL A 21 6.61 19.00 -6.20
CA VAL A 21 5.74 18.08 -6.96
C VAL A 21 4.28 18.22 -6.51
N VAL A 22 4.05 18.32 -5.21
CA VAL A 22 2.70 18.52 -4.64
C VAL A 22 2.12 19.87 -5.08
N GLU A 23 2.90 20.95 -5.00
CA GLU A 23 2.52 22.31 -5.41
C GLU A 23 2.22 22.40 -6.92
N ALA A 24 2.89 21.60 -7.75
CA ALA A 24 2.60 21.47 -9.17
C ALA A 24 1.26 20.74 -9.47
N GLY A 25 0.53 20.29 -8.44
CA GLY A 25 -0.76 19.62 -8.58
C GLY A 25 -0.64 18.18 -9.08
N ALA A 26 0.45 17.49 -8.74
CA ALA A 26 0.69 16.13 -9.20
C ALA A 26 -0.30 15.10 -8.62
N ILE A 27 -0.70 15.24 -7.34
CA ILE A 27 -1.49 14.22 -6.63
C ILE A 27 -2.75 13.80 -7.40
N PRO A 28 -3.70 14.69 -7.77
CA PRO A 28 -4.92 14.26 -8.47
C PRO A 28 -4.62 13.64 -9.85
N LYS A 29 -3.55 14.10 -10.51
CA LYS A 29 -3.13 13.58 -11.82
C LYS A 29 -2.58 12.17 -11.70
N LEU A 30 -1.75 11.90 -10.69
CA LEU A 30 -1.19 10.56 -10.41
C LEU A 30 -2.32 9.57 -10.09
N VAL A 31 -3.30 9.96 -9.29
CA VAL A 31 -4.49 9.13 -9.01
C VAL A 31 -5.29 8.85 -10.30
N ALA A 32 -5.50 9.86 -11.13
CA ALA A 32 -6.23 9.73 -12.39
C ALA A 32 -5.49 8.91 -13.47
N MET A 33 -4.19 8.67 -13.32
CA MET A 33 -3.42 7.83 -14.25
C MET A 33 -3.62 6.34 -14.01
N PHE A 34 -4.04 5.93 -12.81
CA PHE A 34 -4.13 4.51 -12.44
C PHE A 34 -5.06 3.64 -13.31
N PRO A 35 -6.21 4.12 -13.83
CA PRO A 35 -7.08 3.33 -14.71
C PRO A 35 -6.49 2.95 -16.08
N THR A 36 -5.23 3.31 -16.37
CA THR A 36 -4.51 2.88 -17.58
C THR A 36 -4.12 1.41 -17.50
N ASP A 37 -4.07 0.70 -18.63
CA ASP A 37 -3.59 -0.69 -18.71
C ASP A 37 -2.05 -0.81 -18.84
N VAL A 38 -1.34 0.32 -18.75
CA VAL A 38 0.12 0.36 -18.89
C VAL A 38 0.78 0.18 -17.51
N SER A 39 1.30 -1.02 -17.26
CA SER A 39 1.91 -1.40 -15.97
C SER A 39 2.96 -0.40 -15.47
N ASP A 40 3.84 0.08 -16.35
CA ASP A 40 4.91 1.00 -15.98
C ASP A 40 4.36 2.35 -15.51
N VAL A 41 3.23 2.79 -16.08
CA VAL A 41 2.57 4.04 -15.67
C VAL A 41 1.89 3.85 -14.32
N GLN A 42 1.22 2.71 -14.10
CA GLN A 42 0.62 2.36 -12.81
C GLN A 42 1.67 2.29 -11.70
N GLU A 43 2.79 1.59 -11.95
CA GLU A 43 3.91 1.46 -11.02
C GLU A 43 4.49 2.83 -10.67
N ASN A 44 4.84 3.65 -11.66
CA ASN A 44 5.40 4.99 -11.42
C ASN A 44 4.41 5.91 -10.67
N ALA A 45 3.11 5.81 -10.98
CA ALA A 45 2.09 6.58 -10.28
C ALA A 45 1.98 6.17 -8.80
N LEU A 46 1.93 4.86 -8.52
CA LEU A 46 1.92 4.33 -7.16
C LEU A 46 3.21 4.71 -6.42
N TRP A 47 4.37 4.58 -7.06
CA TRP A 47 5.66 4.93 -6.47
C TRP A 47 5.72 6.40 -6.06
N ALA A 48 5.28 7.31 -6.94
CA ALA A 48 5.21 8.73 -6.63
C ALA A 48 4.24 9.01 -5.46
N LEU A 49 3.06 8.41 -5.48
CA LEU A 49 2.06 8.57 -4.41
C LEU A 49 2.56 8.02 -3.06
N GLY A 50 3.31 6.91 -3.05
CA GLY A 50 3.91 6.33 -1.85
C GLY A 50 4.96 7.25 -1.24
N ASN A 51 5.85 7.83 -2.05
CA ASN A 51 6.85 8.78 -1.56
C ASN A 51 6.20 10.07 -1.04
N ILE A 52 5.22 10.64 -1.78
CA ILE A 52 4.50 11.83 -1.34
C ILE A 52 3.79 11.58 0.01
N GLY A 53 3.06 10.47 0.12
CA GLY A 53 2.33 10.15 1.34
C GLY A 53 3.21 9.60 2.48
N GLY A 54 4.44 9.19 2.19
CA GLY A 54 5.42 8.79 3.20
C GLY A 54 6.27 9.94 3.74
N ASP A 55 6.36 11.06 3.01
CA ASP A 55 7.23 12.19 3.37
C ASP A 55 6.70 12.99 4.58
N SER A 56 5.41 13.34 4.59
CA SER A 56 4.80 14.07 5.71
C SER A 56 3.32 13.75 5.89
N GLU A 57 2.81 13.96 7.10
CA GLU A 57 1.40 13.78 7.43
C GLU A 57 0.49 14.64 6.56
N ARG A 58 0.89 15.90 6.36
CA ARG A 58 0.16 16.83 5.51
C ARG A 58 0.02 16.30 4.09
N PHE A 59 1.10 15.82 3.49
CA PHE A 59 1.06 15.30 2.11
C PHE A 59 0.28 13.99 2.02
N ARG A 60 0.41 13.12 3.02
CA ARG A 60 -0.40 11.91 3.12
C ARG A 60 -1.89 12.23 3.15
N ASP A 61 -2.31 13.15 4.00
CA ASP A 61 -3.71 13.50 4.14
C ASP A 61 -4.25 14.09 2.82
N MET A 62 -3.44 14.92 2.13
CA MET A 62 -3.76 15.38 0.77
C MET A 62 -3.89 14.23 -0.25
N VAL A 63 -3.03 13.20 -0.18
CA VAL A 63 -3.12 12.00 -1.03
C VAL A 63 -4.40 11.21 -0.72
N VAL A 64 -4.74 11.04 0.56
CA VAL A 64 -5.95 10.33 1.00
C VAL A 64 -7.21 11.07 0.54
N GLU A 65 -7.26 12.39 0.74
CA GLU A 65 -8.37 13.26 0.31
C GLU A 65 -8.55 13.25 -1.22
N ALA A 66 -7.46 13.16 -1.97
CA ALA A 66 -7.49 13.02 -3.42
C ALA A 66 -7.87 11.60 -3.91
N GLY A 67 -8.15 10.66 -3.01
CA GLY A 67 -8.54 9.28 -3.34
C GLY A 67 -7.37 8.34 -3.62
N GLY A 68 -6.14 8.72 -3.26
CA GLY A 68 -4.92 7.94 -3.51
C GLY A 68 -4.81 6.60 -2.77
N ILE A 69 -5.75 6.31 -1.87
CA ILE A 69 -5.88 4.98 -1.24
C ILE A 69 -6.55 3.97 -2.18
N LYS A 70 -7.43 4.42 -3.08
CA LYS A 70 -8.18 3.52 -3.95
C LYS A 70 -7.25 2.71 -4.89
N PRO A 71 -6.27 3.32 -5.59
CA PRO A 71 -5.36 2.60 -6.48
C PRO A 71 -4.66 1.38 -5.85
N PRO A 72 -3.93 1.50 -4.73
CA PRO A 72 -3.27 0.33 -4.14
C PRO A 72 -4.28 -0.73 -3.66
N LEU A 73 -5.46 -0.34 -3.15
CA LEU A 73 -6.48 -1.32 -2.74
C LEU A 73 -7.09 -2.07 -3.92
N ASP A 74 -7.32 -1.41 -5.06
CA ASP A 74 -7.79 -2.08 -6.28
C ASP A 74 -6.78 -3.13 -6.77
N VAL A 75 -5.47 -2.85 -6.66
CA VAL A 75 -4.42 -3.83 -6.99
C VAL A 75 -4.50 -5.05 -6.09
N LEU A 76 -4.61 -4.84 -4.77
CA LEU A 76 -4.61 -5.95 -3.81
C LEU A 76 -5.92 -6.73 -3.78
N ASP A 77 -7.04 -6.13 -4.20
CA ASP A 77 -8.32 -6.83 -4.30
C ASP A 77 -8.43 -7.72 -5.55
N ALA A 78 -7.74 -7.34 -6.63
CA ALA A 78 -7.70 -8.06 -7.90
C ALA A 78 -6.26 -8.31 -8.41
N PRO A 79 -5.39 -8.97 -7.63
CA PRO A 79 -3.95 -9.03 -7.90
C PRO A 79 -3.57 -9.75 -9.19
N ALA A 80 -4.43 -10.65 -9.68
CA ALA A 80 -4.21 -11.36 -10.94
C ALA A 80 -4.22 -10.46 -12.18
N ASN A 81 -4.80 -9.25 -12.08
CA ASN A 81 -4.88 -8.31 -13.19
C ASN A 81 -3.62 -7.45 -13.36
N TYR A 82 -2.69 -7.53 -12.41
CA TYR A 82 -1.53 -6.64 -12.34
C TYR A 82 -0.23 -7.43 -12.42
N THR A 83 0.87 -6.76 -12.78
CA THR A 83 2.20 -7.37 -12.75
C THR A 83 2.70 -7.51 -11.31
N GLU A 84 3.70 -8.37 -11.09
CA GLU A 84 4.32 -8.53 -9.77
C GLU A 84 4.89 -7.21 -9.24
N LYS A 85 5.54 -6.40 -10.09
CA LYS A 85 6.01 -5.05 -9.75
C LYS A 85 4.89 -4.15 -9.22
N VAL A 86 3.79 -4.05 -9.95
CA VAL A 86 2.64 -3.20 -9.55
C VAL A 86 2.05 -3.68 -8.22
N ARG A 87 1.96 -5.00 -8.00
CA ARG A 87 1.53 -5.56 -6.71
C ARG A 87 2.50 -5.21 -5.58
N ASN A 88 3.81 -5.34 -5.81
CA ASN A 88 4.82 -5.02 -4.82
C ASN A 88 4.75 -3.55 -4.43
N THR A 89 4.71 -2.65 -5.41
CA THR A 89 4.59 -1.20 -5.18
C THR A 89 3.28 -0.87 -4.48
N ALA A 90 2.15 -1.46 -4.88
CA ALA A 90 0.86 -1.24 -4.22
C ALA A 90 0.88 -1.65 -2.74
N SER A 91 1.43 -2.82 -2.41
CA SER A 91 1.60 -3.25 -1.02
C SER A 91 2.53 -2.32 -0.25
N TRP A 92 3.65 -1.92 -0.83
CA TRP A 92 4.61 -0.99 -0.22
C TRP A 92 3.99 0.38 0.09
N VAL A 93 3.22 0.95 -0.85
CA VAL A 93 2.54 2.25 -0.70
C VAL A 93 1.66 2.28 0.55
N LEU A 94 0.93 1.19 0.84
CA LEU A 94 0.11 1.12 2.05
C LEU A 94 0.96 1.21 3.32
N THR A 95 2.17 0.65 3.32
CA THR A 95 3.10 0.80 4.46
C THR A 95 3.59 2.23 4.62
N CYS A 96 3.79 2.98 3.52
CA CYS A 96 4.15 4.40 3.56
C CYS A 96 3.06 5.23 4.25
N TYR A 97 1.79 4.97 3.92
CA TYR A 97 0.67 5.71 4.51
C TYR A 97 0.47 5.40 5.99
N LEU A 98 0.77 4.16 6.39
CA LEU A 98 0.54 3.66 7.74
C LEU A 98 1.75 3.80 8.67
N THR A 99 2.92 4.23 8.17
CA THR A 99 4.15 4.38 8.95
C THR A 99 4.51 5.85 9.17
N PRO A 100 4.86 6.28 10.40
CA PRO A 100 4.79 5.52 11.65
C PRO A 100 3.34 5.22 12.02
N ARG A 101 3.10 4.18 12.83
CA ARG A 101 1.77 3.79 13.32
C ARG A 101 1.00 5.00 13.88
N ARG A 102 -0.24 5.22 13.43
CA ARG A 102 -1.07 6.35 13.93
C ARG A 102 -2.48 5.95 14.28
N ALA A 103 -2.95 6.42 15.42
CA ALA A 103 -4.31 6.20 15.91
C ALA A 103 -5.38 6.89 15.03
N GLU A 104 -5.02 7.94 14.30
CA GLU A 104 -5.96 8.80 13.56
C GLU A 104 -6.07 8.48 12.06
N PHE A 105 -5.30 7.50 11.55
CA PHE A 105 -5.48 7.07 10.15
C PHE A 105 -6.88 6.47 10.01
N GLY A 106 -7.78 7.24 9.39
CA GLY A 106 -9.23 7.17 9.62
C GLY A 106 -9.80 5.75 9.76
N LEU A 107 -10.59 5.53 10.82
CA LEU A 107 -11.17 4.22 11.14
C LEU A 107 -11.99 3.64 9.97
N ASP A 108 -12.68 4.47 9.20
CA ASP A 108 -13.42 4.02 8.01
C ASP A 108 -12.49 3.49 6.91
N VAL A 109 -11.35 4.15 6.69
CA VAL A 109 -10.35 3.74 5.71
C VAL A 109 -9.74 2.41 6.13
N THR A 110 -9.22 2.33 7.35
CA THR A 110 -8.58 1.11 7.88
C THR A 110 -9.54 -0.08 7.94
N SER A 111 -10.81 0.14 8.31
CA SER A 111 -11.84 -0.91 8.31
C SER A 111 -12.08 -1.50 6.92
N LYS A 112 -11.96 -0.70 5.85
CA LYS A 112 -12.08 -1.16 4.45
C LYS A 112 -10.81 -1.86 3.96
N MET A 113 -9.63 -1.48 4.46
CA MET A 113 -8.36 -2.08 4.09
C MET A 113 -8.20 -3.51 4.62
N ILE A 114 -8.63 -3.76 5.87
CA ILE A 114 -8.49 -5.06 6.55
C ILE A 114 -9.00 -6.25 5.71
N PRO A 115 -10.25 -6.28 5.22
CA PRO A 115 -10.75 -7.44 4.46
C PRO A 115 -9.99 -7.65 3.14
N ILE A 116 -9.52 -6.58 2.49
CA ILE A 116 -8.74 -6.65 1.25
C ILE A 116 -7.35 -7.25 1.54
N LEU A 117 -6.65 -6.74 2.55
CA LEU A 117 -5.35 -7.26 2.96
C LEU A 117 -5.44 -8.73 3.39
N ALA A 118 -6.46 -9.08 4.16
CA ALA A 118 -6.70 -10.47 4.55
C ALA A 118 -6.97 -11.37 3.33
N LYS A 119 -7.81 -10.94 2.39
CA LYS A 119 -8.06 -11.67 1.14
C LYS A 119 -6.77 -11.84 0.33
N PHE A 120 -5.98 -10.78 0.18
CA PHE A 120 -4.72 -10.80 -0.54
C PHE A 120 -3.71 -11.77 0.08
N LEU A 121 -3.55 -11.74 1.41
CA LEU A 121 -2.59 -12.58 2.15
C LEU A 121 -2.94 -14.07 2.18
N ARG A 122 -4.24 -14.42 2.08
CA ARG A 122 -4.65 -15.82 1.84
C ARG A 122 -4.10 -16.36 0.53
N GLY A 123 -3.82 -15.47 -0.43
CA GLY A 123 -3.36 -15.82 -1.76
C GLY A 123 -4.53 -16.28 -2.63
N PRO A 124 -4.63 -15.81 -3.89
CA PRO A 124 -5.44 -16.50 -4.88
C PRO A 124 -4.86 -17.90 -5.11
N GLU A 125 -5.68 -18.94 -5.23
CA GLU A 125 -5.24 -20.34 -5.33
C GLU A 125 -4.19 -20.57 -6.43
N ASP A 126 -4.25 -19.78 -7.52
CA ASP A 126 -3.40 -19.92 -8.71
C ASP A 126 -2.42 -18.76 -8.95
N LEU A 127 -2.20 -17.88 -7.96
CA LEU A 127 -1.28 -16.74 -8.10
C LEU A 127 -0.19 -16.76 -7.04
N GLU A 128 1.04 -17.03 -7.50
CA GLU A 128 2.22 -16.86 -6.65
C GLU A 128 2.49 -15.36 -6.41
N ILE A 129 2.38 -14.95 -5.15
CA ILE A 129 2.76 -13.62 -4.69
C ILE A 129 4.11 -13.73 -4.01
N SER A 130 5.05 -12.84 -4.35
CA SER A 130 6.38 -12.83 -3.77
C SER A 130 6.32 -12.59 -2.26
N TRP A 131 7.31 -13.14 -1.56
CA TRP A 131 7.47 -12.96 -0.12
C TRP A 131 7.60 -11.48 0.27
N GLU A 132 8.30 -10.68 -0.53
CA GLU A 132 8.43 -9.24 -0.31
C GLU A 132 7.06 -8.54 -0.32
N THR A 133 6.25 -8.80 -1.35
CA THR A 133 4.91 -8.21 -1.48
C THR A 133 3.98 -8.65 -0.34
N GLN A 134 4.05 -9.92 0.08
CA GLN A 134 3.32 -10.41 1.25
C GLN A 134 3.81 -9.73 2.54
N GLY A 135 5.12 -9.53 2.69
CA GLY A 135 5.72 -8.86 3.84
C GLY A 135 5.21 -7.43 4.03
N TYR A 136 5.10 -6.66 2.95
CA TYR A 136 4.50 -5.33 3.01
C TYR A 136 3.02 -5.37 3.40
N ALA A 137 2.25 -6.32 2.88
CA ALA A 137 0.83 -6.47 3.24
C ALA A 137 0.65 -6.88 4.72
N VAL A 138 1.50 -7.78 5.24
CA VAL A 138 1.52 -8.13 6.67
C VAL A 138 1.86 -6.91 7.51
N LYS A 139 2.91 -6.15 7.14
CA LYS A 139 3.29 -4.93 7.84
C LYS A 139 2.16 -3.89 7.85
N ALA A 140 1.47 -3.69 6.73
CA ALA A 140 0.31 -2.80 6.67
C ALA A 140 -0.81 -3.26 7.62
N LEU A 141 -1.11 -4.57 7.65
CA LEU A 141 -2.12 -5.13 8.55
C LEU A 141 -1.71 -4.98 10.03
N ASP A 142 -0.44 -5.22 10.34
CA ASP A 142 0.14 -4.97 11.67
C ASP A 142 -0.11 -3.52 12.09
N GLN A 143 0.27 -2.53 11.27
CA GLN A 143 0.09 -1.11 11.59
C GLN A 143 -1.38 -0.74 11.87
N ILE A 144 -2.33 -1.38 11.19
CA ILE A 144 -3.77 -1.17 11.38
C ILE A 144 -4.29 -1.83 12.68
N CYS A 145 -3.83 -3.03 13.02
CA CYS A 145 -4.31 -3.83 14.15
C CYS A 145 -3.91 -3.29 15.54
N ALA A 146 -3.49 -2.02 15.65
CA ALA A 146 -3.10 -1.39 16.92
C ALA A 146 -4.26 -1.25 17.92
N ASN A 147 -5.48 -1.10 17.39
CA ASN A 147 -6.68 -0.88 18.20
C ASN A 147 -7.54 -2.15 18.26
N GLU A 148 -8.28 -2.29 19.35
CA GLU A 148 -9.07 -3.49 19.64
C GLU A 148 -10.14 -3.78 18.56
N ALA A 149 -10.79 -2.75 18.03
CA ALA A 149 -11.81 -2.88 17.00
C ALA A 149 -11.24 -3.43 15.67
N ALA A 150 -10.08 -2.92 15.25
CA ALA A 150 -9.36 -3.37 14.07
C ALA A 150 -8.83 -4.79 14.26
N ALA A 151 -8.30 -5.11 15.44
CA ALA A 151 -7.88 -6.47 15.78
C ALA A 151 -9.06 -7.47 15.71
N GLU A 152 -10.22 -7.12 16.28
CA GLU A 152 -11.41 -7.95 16.23
C GLU A 152 -11.92 -8.13 14.79
N LEU A 153 -11.91 -7.07 13.97
CA LEU A 153 -12.27 -7.14 12.56
C LEU A 153 -11.30 -8.04 11.78
N THR A 154 -9.99 -7.92 12.02
CA THR A 154 -8.97 -8.78 11.42
C THR A 154 -9.21 -10.24 11.79
N ILE A 155 -9.52 -10.56 13.05
CA ILE A 155 -9.88 -11.92 13.47
C ILE A 155 -11.10 -12.43 12.70
N LYS A 156 -12.15 -11.60 12.56
CA LYS A 156 -13.37 -11.94 11.81
C LYS A 156 -13.12 -12.23 10.32
N THR A 157 -12.02 -11.76 9.74
CA THR A 157 -11.65 -12.12 8.35
C THR A 157 -11.19 -13.56 8.19
N GLY A 158 -10.90 -14.29 9.29
CA GLY A 158 -10.38 -15.65 9.26
C GLY A 158 -8.91 -15.78 8.84
N ILE A 159 -8.14 -14.67 8.86
CA ILE A 159 -6.75 -14.65 8.38
C ILE A 159 -5.75 -15.34 9.31
N LEU A 160 -6.11 -15.64 10.56
CA LEU A 160 -5.18 -16.08 11.60
C LEU A 160 -4.37 -17.33 11.23
N SER A 161 -5.01 -18.36 10.65
CA SER A 161 -4.29 -19.58 10.23
C SER A 161 -3.19 -19.26 9.23
N ARG A 162 -3.49 -18.39 8.26
CA ARG A 162 -2.52 -17.94 7.26
C ARG A 162 -1.41 -17.11 7.87
N LEU A 163 -1.70 -16.20 8.80
CA LEU A 163 -0.66 -15.44 9.50
C LEU A 163 0.29 -16.36 10.25
N VAL A 164 -0.24 -17.36 10.98
CA VAL A 164 0.56 -18.37 11.68
C VAL A 164 1.43 -19.18 10.70
N GLU A 165 0.90 -19.55 9.54
CA GLU A 165 1.71 -20.18 8.50
C GLU A 165 2.86 -19.27 8.04
N LEU A 166 2.58 -17.99 7.78
CA LEU A 166 3.59 -17.00 7.37
C LEU A 166 4.67 -16.79 8.45
N CYS A 167 4.34 -16.90 9.73
CA CYS A 167 5.34 -16.89 10.82
C CYS A 167 6.33 -18.06 10.72
N THR A 168 5.92 -19.20 10.15
CA THR A 168 6.72 -20.44 10.09
C THR A 168 7.38 -20.67 8.73
N LYS A 169 6.76 -20.19 7.65
CA LYS A 169 7.21 -20.27 6.26
C LYS A 169 7.46 -18.87 5.72
N GLY A 170 8.73 -18.48 5.58
CA GLY A 170 9.12 -17.19 5.01
C GLY A 170 10.61 -16.89 5.22
N ASP A 171 11.13 -15.96 4.42
CA ASP A 171 12.43 -15.32 4.62
C ASP A 171 12.46 -14.62 6.00
N THR A 172 13.65 -14.41 6.54
CA THR A 172 13.90 -13.93 7.91
C THR A 172 13.11 -12.65 8.23
N ASP A 173 12.95 -11.76 7.25
CA ASP A 173 12.23 -10.48 7.40
C ASP A 173 10.71 -10.62 7.55
N LEU A 174 10.10 -11.62 6.92
CA LEU A 174 8.66 -11.90 7.09
C LEU A 174 8.36 -12.50 8.46
N ARG A 175 9.27 -13.33 8.98
CA ARG A 175 9.18 -13.86 10.34
C ARG A 175 9.22 -12.73 11.37
N TYR A 176 10.07 -11.72 11.16
CA TYR A 176 10.13 -10.54 12.04
C TYR A 176 8.89 -9.65 11.96
N ASN A 177 8.26 -9.52 10.79
CA ASN A 177 7.07 -8.68 10.62
C ASN A 177 5.75 -9.34 11.04
N ALA A 178 5.74 -10.67 11.23
CA ALA A 178 4.55 -11.44 11.63
C ALA A 178 4.49 -11.77 13.13
N ILE A 179 5.52 -11.41 13.90
CA ILE A 179 5.62 -11.54 15.37
C ILE A 179 5.38 -10.16 15.99
#